data_AF-A0ABD5Y6S3-F1
#
_entry.id   AF-A0ABD5Y6S3-F1
#
_cell.length_a   1.000
_cell.length_b   1.000
_cell.length_c   1.000
_cell.angle_alpha   90.00
_cell.angle_beta   90.00
_cell.angle_gamma   90.00
#
_symmetry.space_group_name_H-M   'P 1'
#
loop_
_entity.id
_entity.type
_entity.pdbx_description
1 polymer ?
#
loop_
_entity_poly.entity_id
_entity_poly.type
_entity_poly.pdbx_seq_one_letter_code
_entity_poly.pdbx_strand_id
1 'polypeptide(L)'
;MNWARATALSTGVTLLAVTLWARVRYGPAGGAFLVAGALAALAASLPWTSARLNRRLFRWRRRRQGGRAVVAAPAPAGREATLDRIEARLASVDGLDVSRDSFADGEGLAVGQTGLHGTFVHVADGTVVVGGEDPTVDAVVDALDAVLATEFTARQTNPLRGPIPLRGAPRIALWLCLGCLLTATVVAGTGGAYAPSTYNPAERTVLVSIDLQAALAPDAGRTDARLRKAAVLTEMLAEEAVEIRWLGNDTERIRTQRRQAAQIRRDAARFLALAAEDAPPERVASVRSTLRDAEREVEQAVHESGVAAPRRTDVTRSTGLAASPSTAGERRHAPRRPPAATIP
;
A
#
# COMPACT_ATOMS: atom_id res chain seq x y z
N MET A 1 1.03 -14.47 -13.43
CA MET A 1 1.55 -13.83 -12.20
C MET A 1 2.09 -12.41 -12.43
N ASN A 2 2.16 -11.91 -13.68
CA ASN A 2 2.78 -10.61 -14.01
C ASN A 2 1.84 -9.42 -13.78
N TRP A 3 0.53 -9.58 -14.01
CA TRP A 3 -0.44 -8.48 -13.87
C TRP A 3 -0.53 -7.92 -12.44
N ALA A 4 -0.68 -8.77 -11.41
CA ALA A 4 -0.78 -8.30 -10.01
C ALA A 4 0.49 -7.59 -9.53
N ARG A 5 1.66 -8.00 -10.04
CA ARG A 5 2.94 -7.33 -9.76
C ARG A 5 3.01 -5.97 -10.46
N ALA A 6 2.60 -5.93 -11.73
CA ALA A 6 2.52 -4.69 -12.50
C ALA A 6 1.52 -3.71 -11.87
N THR A 7 0.36 -4.18 -11.40
CA THR A 7 -0.62 -3.37 -10.67
C THR A 7 -0.04 -2.83 -9.36
N ALA A 8 0.52 -3.69 -8.49
CA ALA A 8 1.10 -3.22 -7.24
C ALA A 8 2.26 -2.22 -7.45
N LEU A 9 3.11 -2.46 -8.45
CA LEU A 9 4.20 -1.56 -8.80
C LEU A 9 3.67 -0.22 -9.36
N SER A 10 2.81 -0.26 -10.37
CA SER A 10 2.24 0.95 -10.98
C SER A 10 1.47 1.77 -9.95
N THR A 11 0.61 1.13 -9.15
CA THR A 11 -0.12 1.80 -8.07
C THR A 11 0.82 2.40 -7.03
N GLY A 12 1.85 1.67 -6.58
CA GLY A 12 2.81 2.18 -5.60
C GLY A 12 3.62 3.37 -6.13
N VAL A 13 4.06 3.32 -7.40
CA VAL A 13 4.76 4.42 -8.07
C VAL A 13 3.84 5.64 -8.23
N THR A 14 2.59 5.44 -8.65
CA THR A 14 1.60 6.52 -8.75
C THR A 14 1.34 7.17 -7.39
N LEU A 15 1.19 6.37 -6.32
CA LEU A 15 1.02 6.89 -4.96
C LEU A 15 2.24 7.69 -4.49
N LEU A 16 3.46 7.22 -4.79
CA LEU A 16 4.69 7.95 -4.47
C LEU A 16 4.73 9.30 -5.20
N ALA A 17 4.40 9.31 -6.49
CA ALA A 17 4.35 10.54 -7.29
C ALA A 17 3.31 11.53 -6.74
N VAL A 18 2.10 11.05 -6.42
CA VAL A 18 1.04 11.88 -5.80
C VAL A 18 1.47 12.39 -4.43
N THR A 19 2.13 11.57 -3.61
CA THR A 19 2.63 11.98 -2.29
C THR A 19 3.71 13.05 -2.40
N LEU A 20 4.63 12.91 -3.37
CA LEU A 20 5.68 13.89 -3.62
C LEU A 20 5.09 15.21 -4.13
N TRP A 21 4.15 15.15 -5.07
CA TRP A 21 3.40 16.32 -5.53
C TRP A 21 2.68 17.01 -4.37
N ALA A 22 1.97 16.26 -3.52
CA ALA A 22 1.27 16.81 -2.36
C ALA A 22 2.25 17.48 -1.39
N ARG A 23 3.40 16.86 -1.11
CA ARG A 23 4.45 17.45 -0.27
C ARG A 23 4.95 18.79 -0.83
N VAL A 24 5.16 18.87 -2.14
CA VAL A 24 5.57 20.13 -2.80
C VAL A 24 4.44 21.17 -2.74
N ARG A 25 3.19 20.74 -2.93
CA ARG A 25 2.01 21.61 -3.03
C ARG A 25 1.55 22.22 -1.70
N TYR A 26 1.57 21.43 -0.63
CA TYR A 26 1.06 21.80 0.70
C TYR A 26 2.18 22.10 1.70
N GLY A 27 3.44 21.94 1.30
CA GLY A 27 4.60 22.17 2.15
C GLY A 27 4.91 21.00 3.08
N PRO A 28 5.85 21.19 4.04
CA PRO A 28 6.24 20.14 4.98
C PRO A 28 5.16 19.96 6.05
N ALA A 29 4.02 19.38 5.69
CA ALA A 29 2.96 19.05 6.64
C ALA A 29 3.39 17.87 7.52
N GLY A 30 4.27 18.14 8.49
CA GLY A 30 4.75 17.19 9.49
C GLY A 30 5.19 15.83 8.94
N GLY A 31 5.14 14.81 9.79
CA GLY A 31 5.47 13.43 9.42
C GLY A 31 4.45 12.75 8.48
N ALA A 32 3.29 13.36 8.19
CA ALA A 32 2.19 12.72 7.47
C ALA A 32 2.57 12.32 6.03
N PHE A 33 3.25 13.23 5.29
CA PHE A 33 3.74 12.90 3.95
C PHE A 33 4.90 11.90 3.96
N LEU A 34 5.70 11.84 5.04
CA LEU A 34 6.74 10.83 5.20
C LEU A 34 6.12 9.45 5.43
N VAL A 35 5.08 9.37 6.27
CA VAL A 35 4.31 8.14 6.51
C VAL A 35 3.64 7.68 5.21
N ALA A 36 2.94 8.58 4.49
CA ALA A 36 2.33 8.26 3.19
C ALA A 36 3.38 7.76 2.18
N GLY A 37 4.55 8.41 2.11
CA GLY A 37 5.64 8.00 1.23
C GLY A 37 6.21 6.63 1.58
N ALA A 38 6.39 6.36 2.88
CA ALA A 38 6.83 5.04 3.36
C ALA A 38 5.81 3.94 3.02
N LEU A 39 4.51 4.18 3.20
CA LEU A 39 3.45 3.24 2.85
C LEU A 39 3.38 2.98 1.34
N ALA A 40 3.53 4.03 0.53
CA ALA A 40 3.57 3.91 -0.93
C ALA A 40 4.79 3.11 -1.41
N ALA A 41 5.96 3.32 -0.80
CA ALA A 41 7.17 2.52 -1.06
C ALA A 41 6.99 1.05 -0.63
N LEU A 42 6.33 0.79 0.50
CA LEU A 42 5.98 -0.56 0.93
C LEU A 42 5.04 -1.24 -0.08
N ALA A 43 4.03 -0.53 -0.58
CA ALA A 43 3.14 -1.05 -1.62
C ALA A 43 3.88 -1.37 -2.93
N ALA A 44 4.79 -0.49 -3.38
CA ALA A 44 5.63 -0.73 -4.57
C ALA A 44 6.59 -1.92 -4.40
N SER A 45 7.08 -2.19 -3.18
CA SER A 45 8.00 -3.30 -2.89
C SER A 45 7.31 -4.64 -2.60
N LEU A 46 5.98 -4.64 -2.41
CA LEU A 46 5.16 -5.80 -2.07
C LEU A 46 5.34 -7.01 -3.04
N PRO A 47 5.48 -6.81 -4.36
CA PRO A 47 5.77 -7.90 -5.30
C PRO A 47 7.06 -8.68 -4.99
N TRP A 48 8.10 -7.98 -4.53
CA TRP A 48 9.41 -8.58 -4.27
C TRP A 48 9.48 -9.20 -2.87
N THR A 49 8.90 -8.52 -1.87
CA THR A 49 8.88 -9.01 -0.50
C THR A 49 8.00 -10.24 -0.36
N SER A 50 6.82 -10.27 -0.99
CA SER A 50 5.93 -11.44 -0.97
C SER A 50 6.56 -12.70 -1.59
N ALA A 51 7.35 -12.55 -2.66
CA ALA A 51 8.08 -13.67 -3.26
C ALA A 51 9.17 -14.23 -2.31
N ARG A 52 9.90 -13.34 -1.62
CA ARG A 52 10.91 -13.73 -0.63
C ARG A 52 10.29 -14.34 0.62
N LEU A 53 9.19 -13.76 1.11
CA LEU A 53 8.48 -14.22 2.30
C LEU A 53 7.88 -15.60 2.07
N ASN A 54 7.24 -15.84 0.91
CA ASN A 54 6.77 -17.17 0.56
C ASN A 54 7.90 -18.19 0.53
N ARG A 55 9.04 -17.88 -0.09
CA ARG A 55 10.20 -18.78 -0.09
C ARG A 55 10.67 -19.13 1.33
N ARG A 56 10.61 -18.18 2.28
CA ARG A 56 10.95 -18.42 3.68
C ARG A 56 9.89 -19.24 4.40
N LEU A 57 8.61 -18.93 4.20
CA LEU A 57 7.48 -19.65 4.80
C LEU A 57 7.40 -21.09 4.31
N PHE A 58 7.60 -21.33 3.00
CA PHE A 58 7.70 -22.67 2.44
C PHE A 58 8.87 -23.44 3.04
N ARG A 59 10.07 -22.83 3.13
CA ARG A 59 11.23 -23.44 3.79
C ARG A 59 10.93 -23.81 5.24
N TRP A 60 10.29 -22.93 5.99
CA TRP A 60 9.96 -23.16 7.39
C TRP A 60 8.88 -24.24 7.59
N ARG A 61 7.80 -24.20 6.80
CA ARG A 61 6.76 -25.25 6.83
C ARG A 61 7.34 -26.62 6.51
N ARG A 62 8.21 -26.69 5.49
CA ARG A 62 8.84 -27.94 5.06
C ARG A 62 9.81 -28.50 6.10
N ARG A 63 10.54 -27.63 6.83
CA ARG A 63 11.36 -28.03 7.98
C ARG A 63 10.54 -28.60 9.13
N ARG A 64 9.32 -28.10 9.36
CA ARG A 64 8.42 -28.62 10.41
C ARG A 64 7.65 -29.88 10.02
N GLN A 65 7.42 -30.10 8.73
CA GLN A 65 6.65 -31.24 8.22
C GLN A 65 7.54 -32.45 7.83
N GLY A 66 8.82 -32.50 8.23
CA GLY A 66 9.71 -33.60 7.87
C GLY A 66 9.87 -33.74 6.36
N GLY A 67 10.30 -32.66 5.69
CA GLY A 67 10.24 -32.55 4.24
C GLY A 67 10.85 -33.75 3.49
N ARG A 68 10.02 -34.39 2.65
CA ARG A 68 10.41 -35.39 1.63
C ARG A 68 11.82 -35.15 1.06
N ALA A 69 12.71 -36.14 1.20
CA ALA A 69 14.02 -36.12 0.57
C ALA A 69 13.83 -35.92 -0.94
N VAL A 70 14.61 -35.00 -1.50
CA VAL A 70 14.71 -34.79 -2.94
C VAL A 70 16.18 -34.86 -3.26
N VAL A 71 16.56 -35.78 -4.12
CA VAL A 71 17.94 -36.00 -4.53
C VAL A 71 18.00 -35.84 -6.03
N ALA A 72 19.01 -35.12 -6.52
CA ALA A 72 19.13 -34.82 -7.93
C ALA A 72 20.52 -35.12 -8.45
N ALA A 73 20.60 -35.69 -9.66
CA ALA A 73 21.84 -36.00 -10.36
C ALA A 73 21.72 -35.59 -11.84
N PRO A 74 22.85 -35.30 -12.54
CA PRO A 74 22.84 -35.13 -13.99
C PRO A 74 22.34 -36.41 -14.68
N ALA A 75 21.47 -36.26 -15.69
CA ALA A 75 21.00 -37.36 -16.51
C ALA A 75 21.96 -37.59 -17.70
N PRO A 76 22.26 -38.85 -18.06
CA PRO A 76 22.89 -39.18 -19.33
C PRO A 76 22.09 -38.64 -20.53
N ALA A 77 22.75 -38.48 -21.68
CA ALA A 77 22.07 -38.05 -22.90
C ALA A 77 21.03 -39.09 -23.34
N GLY A 78 19.83 -38.62 -23.73
CA GLY A 78 18.70 -39.46 -24.15
C GLY A 78 17.76 -39.80 -23.00
N ARG A 79 16.66 -39.04 -22.89
CA ARG A 79 15.65 -39.16 -21.81
C ARG A 79 15.05 -40.56 -21.73
N GLU A 80 14.61 -41.09 -22.87
CA GLU A 80 13.88 -42.36 -22.95
C GLU A 80 14.81 -43.55 -22.66
N ALA A 81 15.99 -43.58 -23.28
CA ALA A 81 17.02 -44.57 -22.96
C ALA A 81 17.47 -44.53 -21.49
N THR A 82 17.48 -43.34 -20.88
CA THR A 82 17.79 -43.18 -19.45
C THR A 82 16.65 -43.73 -18.58
N LEU A 83 15.38 -43.45 -18.93
CA LEU A 83 14.21 -43.99 -18.23
C LEU A 83 14.13 -45.50 -18.35
N ASP A 84 14.35 -46.07 -19.54
CA ASP A 84 14.37 -47.53 -19.77
C ASP A 84 15.43 -48.21 -18.89
N ARG A 85 16.62 -47.59 -18.79
CA ARG A 85 17.73 -48.12 -18.00
C ARG A 85 17.44 -48.06 -16.50
N ILE A 86 16.81 -46.98 -16.05
CA ILE A 86 16.39 -46.82 -14.67
C ILE A 86 15.28 -47.81 -14.32
N GLU A 87 14.28 -47.96 -15.19
CA GLU A 87 13.15 -48.88 -15.03
C GLU A 87 13.64 -50.32 -14.92
N ALA A 88 14.51 -50.77 -15.83
CA ALA A 88 15.10 -52.10 -15.81
C ALA A 88 15.89 -52.37 -14.51
N ARG A 89 16.57 -51.35 -13.98
CA ARG A 89 17.31 -51.48 -12.72
C ARG A 89 16.38 -51.55 -11.52
N LEU A 90 15.41 -50.65 -11.42
CA LEU A 90 14.50 -50.59 -10.28
C LEU A 90 13.58 -51.82 -10.24
N ALA A 91 13.20 -52.35 -11.40
CA ALA A 91 12.46 -53.62 -11.50
C ALA A 91 13.28 -54.85 -11.07
N SER A 92 14.62 -54.73 -11.02
CA SER A 92 15.51 -55.80 -10.51
C SER A 92 15.72 -55.77 -8.99
N VAL A 93 15.15 -54.79 -8.29
CA VAL A 93 15.27 -54.64 -6.83
C VAL A 93 14.03 -55.22 -6.17
N ASP A 94 14.21 -56.23 -5.32
CA ASP A 94 13.11 -56.88 -4.61
C ASP A 94 12.33 -55.88 -3.74
N GLY A 95 11.01 -55.89 -3.89
CA GLY A 95 10.08 -55.07 -3.09
C GLY A 95 9.76 -53.69 -3.66
N LEU A 96 10.31 -53.32 -4.83
CA LEU A 96 9.92 -52.12 -5.56
C LEU A 96 8.94 -52.46 -6.69
N ASP A 97 7.84 -51.72 -6.75
CA ASP A 97 6.89 -51.73 -7.85
C ASP A 97 7.14 -50.49 -8.72
N VAL A 98 7.43 -50.70 -10.00
CA VAL A 98 7.85 -49.63 -10.92
C VAL A 98 6.82 -49.52 -12.03
N SER A 99 6.25 -48.33 -12.20
CA SER A 99 5.33 -48.03 -13.29
C SER A 99 5.70 -46.71 -13.94
N ARG A 100 5.48 -46.62 -15.26
CA ARG A 100 5.54 -45.33 -15.96
C ARG A 100 4.32 -44.51 -15.65
N ASP A 101 4.54 -43.23 -15.36
CA ASP A 101 3.47 -42.27 -15.13
C ASP A 101 3.77 -40.95 -15.84
N SER A 102 2.71 -40.25 -16.20
CA SER A 102 2.75 -38.95 -16.84
C SER A 102 2.68 -37.85 -15.77
N PHE A 103 3.74 -37.04 -15.68
CA PHE A 103 3.79 -35.90 -14.75
C PHE A 103 3.67 -34.58 -15.49
N ALA A 104 3.36 -33.51 -14.74
CA ALA A 104 3.28 -32.15 -15.29
C ALA A 104 4.59 -31.68 -15.95
N ASP A 105 5.72 -32.28 -15.58
CA ASP A 105 7.07 -31.98 -16.08
C ASP A 105 7.54 -33.06 -17.12
N GLY A 106 6.61 -33.93 -17.58
CA GLY A 106 6.79 -34.99 -18.58
C GLY A 106 6.76 -36.42 -17.99
N GLU A 107 6.99 -37.44 -18.83
CA GLU A 107 7.00 -38.85 -18.41
C GLU A 107 8.10 -39.16 -17.39
N GLY A 108 7.78 -40.00 -16.40
CA GLY A 108 8.69 -40.47 -15.38
C GLY A 108 8.27 -41.82 -14.81
N LEU A 109 8.91 -42.24 -13.73
CA LEU A 109 8.65 -43.51 -13.06
C LEU A 109 8.06 -43.26 -11.66
N ALA A 110 6.93 -43.88 -11.37
CA ALA A 110 6.39 -44.01 -10.04
C ALA A 110 6.91 -45.33 -9.44
N VAL A 111 7.57 -45.22 -8.27
CA VAL A 111 8.20 -46.34 -7.57
C VAL A 111 7.51 -46.53 -6.22
N GLY A 112 6.73 -47.59 -6.09
CA GLY A 112 6.06 -47.96 -4.86
C GLY A 112 6.87 -49.00 -4.07
N GLN A 113 6.82 -48.93 -2.74
CA GLN A 113 7.24 -50.03 -1.87
C GLN A 113 6.02 -50.44 -1.05
N THR A 114 5.41 -51.58 -1.40
CA THR A 114 4.25 -52.20 -0.72
C THR A 114 3.25 -51.20 -0.10
N GLY A 115 2.41 -50.60 -0.94
CA GLY A 115 1.03 -50.30 -0.58
C GLY A 115 0.62 -48.90 -0.13
N LEU A 116 1.48 -48.02 0.43
CA LEU A 116 0.95 -46.76 0.99
C LEU A 116 1.76 -45.47 0.75
N HIS A 117 3.05 -45.50 0.37
CA HIS A 117 3.84 -44.27 0.16
C HIS A 117 4.80 -44.42 -1.03
N GLY A 118 4.58 -43.65 -2.11
CA GLY A 118 5.36 -43.73 -3.34
C GLY A 118 6.56 -42.78 -3.38
N THR A 119 7.70 -43.32 -3.81
CA THR A 119 8.86 -42.54 -4.29
C THR A 119 8.69 -42.33 -5.80
N PHE A 120 9.15 -41.21 -6.32
CA PHE A 120 9.04 -40.88 -7.74
C PHE A 120 10.43 -40.56 -8.30
N VAL A 121 10.70 -41.05 -9.49
CA VAL A 121 11.93 -40.79 -10.25
C VAL A 121 11.55 -40.07 -11.53
N HIS A 122 12.02 -38.84 -11.70
CA HIS A 122 11.79 -38.04 -12.89
C HIS A 122 13.08 -37.83 -13.67
N VAL A 123 13.00 -37.89 -14.99
CA VAL A 123 14.10 -37.50 -15.88
C VAL A 123 13.61 -36.38 -16.79
N ALA A 124 14.08 -35.17 -16.57
CA ALA A 124 13.76 -34.01 -17.41
C ALA A 124 14.91 -33.00 -17.40
N ASP A 125 15.05 -32.22 -18.47
CA ASP A 125 16.05 -31.17 -18.62
C ASP A 125 17.49 -31.60 -18.25
N GLY A 126 17.88 -32.83 -18.63
CA GLY A 126 19.21 -33.37 -18.33
C GLY A 126 19.46 -33.64 -16.84
N THR A 127 18.41 -33.79 -16.03
CA THR A 127 18.50 -34.06 -14.59
C THR A 127 17.59 -35.22 -14.19
N VAL A 128 18.11 -36.15 -13.39
CA VAL A 128 17.34 -37.18 -12.68
C VAL A 128 16.99 -36.64 -11.30
N VAL A 129 15.71 -36.67 -10.94
CA VAL A 129 15.22 -36.25 -9.61
C VAL A 129 14.46 -37.39 -8.96
N VAL A 130 14.99 -37.85 -7.83
CA VAL A 130 14.33 -38.79 -6.93
C VAL A 130 13.66 -37.99 -5.82
N GLY A 131 12.37 -38.22 -5.57
CA GLY A 131 11.70 -37.61 -4.42
C GLY A 131 10.70 -38.54 -3.77
N GLY A 132 10.61 -38.50 -2.45
CA GLY A 132 9.81 -39.46 -1.71
C GLY A 132 9.97 -39.29 -0.21
N GLU A 133 9.58 -40.30 0.56
CA GLU A 133 9.83 -40.38 2.00
C GLU A 133 11.16 -41.09 2.28
N ASP A 134 11.85 -40.67 3.34
CA ASP A 134 13.29 -40.91 3.57
C ASP A 134 13.76 -42.36 3.37
N PRO A 135 13.13 -43.42 3.89
CA PRO A 135 13.73 -44.75 3.77
C PRO A 135 13.71 -45.31 2.34
N THR A 136 12.70 -44.95 1.54
CA THR A 136 12.56 -45.45 0.16
C THR A 136 13.39 -44.61 -0.81
N VAL A 137 13.68 -43.35 -0.49
CA VAL A 137 14.56 -42.49 -1.31
C VAL A 137 15.99 -43.01 -1.29
N ASP A 138 16.52 -43.39 -0.12
CA ASP A 138 17.88 -43.91 -0.01
C ASP A 138 18.05 -45.23 -0.79
N ALA A 139 17.09 -46.17 -0.66
CA ALA A 139 17.11 -47.42 -1.41
C ALA A 139 17.05 -47.23 -2.94
N VAL A 140 16.27 -46.25 -3.40
CA VAL A 140 16.18 -45.90 -4.83
C VAL A 140 17.46 -45.22 -5.30
N VAL A 141 18.06 -44.32 -4.50
CA VAL A 141 19.32 -43.64 -4.84
C VAL A 141 20.48 -44.64 -4.91
N ASP A 142 20.59 -45.56 -3.95
CA ASP A 142 21.62 -46.60 -3.96
C ASP A 142 21.52 -47.51 -5.20
N ALA A 143 20.30 -47.86 -5.60
CA ALA A 143 20.06 -48.64 -6.81
C ALA A 143 20.44 -47.89 -8.10
N LEU A 144 20.25 -46.56 -8.10
CA LEU A 144 20.52 -45.68 -9.24
C LEU A 144 22.00 -45.29 -9.36
N ASP A 145 22.71 -45.13 -8.26
CA ASP A 145 24.14 -44.78 -8.23
C ASP A 145 24.96 -45.84 -8.99
N ALA A 146 24.58 -47.11 -8.83
CA ALA A 146 25.16 -48.24 -9.54
C ALA A 146 25.01 -48.20 -11.09
N VAL A 147 24.05 -47.42 -11.62
CA VAL A 147 23.69 -47.41 -13.05
C VAL A 147 24.03 -46.11 -13.75
N LEU A 148 23.91 -44.99 -13.04
CA LEU A 148 24.10 -43.66 -13.62
C LEU A 148 25.51 -43.11 -13.39
N ALA A 149 26.29 -43.72 -12.47
CA ALA A 149 27.65 -43.30 -12.12
C ALA A 149 27.75 -41.78 -11.88
N THR A 150 26.73 -41.21 -11.24
CA THR A 150 26.61 -39.77 -10.98
C THR A 150 26.28 -39.53 -9.53
N GLU A 151 26.95 -38.52 -8.97
CA GLU A 151 26.75 -38.14 -7.57
C GLU A 151 25.38 -37.51 -7.36
N PHE A 152 24.58 -38.15 -6.52
CA PHE A 152 23.26 -37.74 -6.13
C PHE A 152 23.34 -36.71 -4.99
N THR A 153 23.02 -35.44 -5.26
CA THR A 153 23.06 -34.39 -4.23
C THR A 153 21.69 -34.17 -3.60
N ALA A 154 21.60 -34.24 -2.28
CA ALA A 154 20.40 -33.86 -1.54
C ALA A 154 20.05 -32.38 -1.79
N ARG A 155 18.84 -32.11 -2.28
CA ARG A 155 18.33 -30.77 -2.58
C ARG A 155 17.08 -30.44 -1.78
N GLN A 156 16.99 -29.19 -1.34
CA GLN A 156 15.81 -28.68 -0.63
C GLN A 156 14.61 -28.40 -1.54
N THR A 157 14.79 -28.41 -2.87
CA THR A 157 13.74 -28.12 -3.86
C THR A 157 13.94 -28.97 -5.10
N ASN A 158 12.86 -29.53 -5.64
CA ASN A 158 12.88 -30.20 -6.95
C ASN A 158 13.27 -29.18 -8.03
N PRO A 159 14.40 -29.36 -8.74
CA PRO A 159 14.88 -28.42 -9.76
C PRO A 159 13.96 -28.34 -10.98
N LEU A 160 13.13 -29.37 -11.22
CA LEU A 160 12.17 -29.42 -12.33
C LEU A 160 10.91 -28.60 -12.04
N ARG A 161 10.63 -28.31 -10.75
CA ARG A 161 9.48 -27.50 -10.38
C ARG A 161 9.77 -26.02 -10.55
N GLY A 162 9.08 -25.42 -11.52
CA GLY A 162 8.95 -23.98 -11.63
C GLY A 162 8.40 -23.32 -10.35
N PRO A 163 8.50 -21.98 -10.22
CA PRO A 163 8.00 -21.27 -9.04
C PRO A 163 6.51 -21.56 -8.83
N ILE A 164 6.17 -22.14 -7.66
CA ILE A 164 4.79 -22.50 -7.30
C ILE A 164 3.90 -21.24 -7.41
N PRO A 165 2.89 -21.23 -8.29
CA PRO A 165 1.98 -20.10 -8.38
C PRO A 165 1.17 -19.99 -7.09
N LEU A 166 1.05 -18.78 -6.55
CA LEU A 166 0.17 -18.51 -5.40
C LEU A 166 -1.28 -18.72 -5.82
N ARG A 167 -1.91 -19.81 -5.37
CA ARG A 167 -3.32 -20.11 -5.56
C ARG A 167 -4.10 -19.92 -4.25
N GLY A 168 -5.34 -19.43 -4.33
CA GLY A 168 -6.26 -19.34 -3.19
C GLY A 168 -6.02 -18.20 -2.20
N ALA A 169 -6.23 -18.47 -0.92
CA ALA A 169 -6.23 -17.51 0.20
C ALA A 169 -5.04 -16.52 0.26
N PRO A 170 -3.78 -16.89 -0.07
CA PRO A 170 -2.66 -15.95 -0.08
C PRO A 170 -2.84 -14.80 -1.09
N ARG A 171 -3.58 -15.04 -2.19
CA ARG A 171 -3.88 -13.99 -3.19
C ARG A 171 -4.85 -12.97 -2.63
N ILE A 172 -5.90 -13.42 -1.93
CA ILE A 172 -6.87 -12.53 -1.28
C ILE A 172 -6.18 -11.72 -0.18
N ALA A 173 -5.34 -12.36 0.64
CA ALA A 173 -4.56 -11.67 1.66
C ALA A 173 -3.66 -10.57 1.06
N LEU A 174 -3.00 -10.83 -0.08
CA LEU A 174 -2.21 -9.81 -0.78
C LEU A 174 -3.07 -8.64 -1.28
N TRP A 175 -4.26 -8.91 -1.83
CA TRP A 175 -5.19 -7.87 -2.25
C TRP A 175 -5.70 -7.05 -1.07
N LEU A 176 -6.04 -7.69 0.05
CA LEU A 176 -6.44 -7.01 1.28
C LEU A 176 -5.31 -6.15 1.83
N CYS A 177 -4.08 -6.68 1.91
CA CYS A 177 -2.91 -5.89 2.33
C CYS A 177 -2.67 -4.69 1.41
N LEU A 178 -2.77 -4.88 0.09
CA LEU A 178 -2.65 -3.79 -0.87
C LEU A 178 -3.76 -2.75 -0.69
N GLY A 179 -5.01 -3.18 -0.50
CA GLY A 179 -6.14 -2.31 -0.20
C GLY A 179 -5.94 -1.50 1.08
N CYS A 180 -5.49 -2.15 2.18
CA CYS A 180 -5.19 -1.47 3.43
C CYS A 180 -4.06 -0.44 3.27
N LEU A 181 -2.98 -0.79 2.55
CA LEU A 181 -1.89 0.14 2.28
C LEU A 181 -2.34 1.34 1.44
N LEU A 182 -3.19 1.10 0.44
CA LEU A 182 -3.78 2.15 -0.39
C LEU A 182 -4.61 3.12 0.45
N THR A 183 -5.56 2.59 1.22
CA THR A 183 -6.42 3.40 2.09
C THR A 183 -5.59 4.17 3.11
N ALA A 184 -4.62 3.53 3.77
CA ALA A 184 -3.75 4.19 4.74
C ALA A 184 -2.90 5.30 4.09
N THR A 185 -2.40 5.09 2.87
CA THR A 185 -1.64 6.11 2.12
C THR A 185 -2.50 7.32 1.79
N VAL A 186 -3.73 7.09 1.32
CA VAL A 186 -4.69 8.18 1.02
C VAL A 186 -5.04 8.95 2.29
N VAL A 187 -5.39 8.26 3.39
CA VAL A 187 -5.74 8.90 4.67
C VAL A 187 -4.57 9.72 5.23
N ALA A 188 -3.35 9.17 5.20
CA ALA A 188 -2.16 9.88 5.67
C ALA A 188 -1.83 11.09 4.77
N GLY A 189 -1.88 10.93 3.44
CA GLY A 189 -1.57 11.98 2.48
C GLY A 189 -2.58 13.13 2.52
N THR A 190 -3.88 12.83 2.55
CA THR A 190 -4.93 13.85 2.61
C THR A 190 -4.96 14.57 3.96
N GLY A 191 -4.56 13.91 5.04
CA GLY A 191 -4.37 14.53 6.35
C GLY A 191 -3.18 15.47 6.47
N GLY A 192 -2.18 15.34 5.60
CA GLY A 192 -1.13 16.35 5.44
C GLY A 192 -1.62 17.58 4.66
N ALA A 193 -2.58 17.41 3.74
CA ALA A 193 -3.09 18.49 2.91
C ALA A 193 -4.16 19.34 3.62
N TYR A 194 -5.06 18.70 4.36
CA TYR A 194 -6.19 19.31 5.04
C TYR A 194 -6.30 18.79 6.47
N ALA A 195 -6.62 19.67 7.42
CA ALA A 195 -6.58 19.38 8.84
C ALA A 195 -7.55 18.24 9.23
N PRO A 196 -7.09 17.15 9.88
CA PRO A 196 -7.94 16.03 10.31
C PRO A 196 -8.99 16.43 11.36
N SER A 197 -8.77 17.54 12.07
CA SER A 197 -9.68 18.08 13.07
C SER A 197 -10.89 18.79 12.46
N THR A 198 -10.81 19.15 11.18
CA THR A 198 -11.85 19.91 10.46
C THR A 198 -12.56 19.03 9.45
N TYR A 199 -11.82 18.17 8.77
CA TYR A 199 -12.34 17.41 7.64
C TYR A 199 -12.14 15.91 7.86
N ASN A 200 -13.19 15.13 7.58
CA ASN A 200 -13.11 13.69 7.62
C ASN A 200 -12.26 13.14 6.45
N PRO A 201 -11.84 11.85 6.44
CA PRO A 201 -11.03 11.30 5.36
C PRO A 201 -11.64 11.42 3.94
N ALA A 202 -12.97 11.30 3.81
CA ALA A 202 -13.65 11.37 2.52
C ALA A 202 -13.62 12.80 1.96
N GLU A 203 -13.97 13.78 2.78
CA GLU A 203 -13.95 15.21 2.41
C GLU A 203 -12.56 15.66 1.98
N ARG A 204 -11.52 15.29 2.75
CA ARG A 204 -10.13 15.61 2.38
C ARG A 204 -9.72 14.97 1.06
N THR A 205 -10.22 13.77 0.77
CA THR A 205 -9.97 13.10 -0.50
C THR A 205 -10.63 13.85 -1.66
N VAL A 206 -11.86 14.33 -1.49
CA VAL A 206 -12.54 15.18 -2.49
C VAL A 206 -11.73 16.46 -2.73
N LEU A 207 -11.35 17.18 -1.68
CA LEU A 207 -10.59 18.43 -1.80
C LEU A 207 -9.23 18.24 -2.49
N VAL A 208 -8.48 17.20 -2.12
CA VAL A 208 -7.20 16.85 -2.78
C VAL A 208 -7.40 16.42 -4.22
N SER A 209 -8.50 15.73 -4.55
CA SER A 209 -8.78 15.32 -5.93
C SER A 209 -9.07 16.53 -6.83
N ILE A 210 -9.75 17.56 -6.32
CA ILE A 210 -9.94 18.83 -7.03
C ILE A 210 -8.58 19.51 -7.28
N ASP A 211 -7.69 19.55 -6.28
CA ASP A 211 -6.33 20.09 -6.45
C ASP A 211 -5.52 19.31 -7.50
N LEU A 212 -5.63 17.99 -7.49
CA LEU A 212 -4.91 17.14 -8.43
C LEU A 212 -5.41 17.36 -9.87
N GLN A 213 -6.72 17.44 -10.07
CA GLN A 213 -7.32 17.78 -11.37
C GLN A 213 -6.82 19.13 -11.88
N ALA A 214 -6.78 20.15 -11.00
CA ALA A 214 -6.28 21.48 -11.35
C ALA A 214 -4.78 21.48 -11.70
N ALA A 215 -3.99 20.61 -11.07
CA ALA A 215 -2.57 20.47 -11.37
C ALA A 215 -2.32 19.77 -12.73
N LEU A 216 -3.23 18.88 -13.14
CA LEU A 216 -3.16 18.19 -14.44
C LEU A 216 -3.71 19.03 -15.60
N ALA A 217 -4.53 20.04 -15.33
CA ALA A 217 -5.13 20.94 -16.33
C ALA A 217 -4.91 22.43 -15.97
N PRO A 218 -3.69 22.97 -16.19
CA PRO A 218 -3.29 24.26 -15.64
C PRO A 218 -3.98 25.49 -16.26
N ASP A 219 -4.33 25.45 -17.55
CA ASP A 219 -4.72 26.66 -18.31
C ASP A 219 -6.18 27.09 -18.11
N ALA A 220 -7.03 26.21 -17.56
CA ALA A 220 -8.43 26.50 -17.22
C ALA A 220 -8.80 26.08 -15.78
N GLY A 221 -7.94 25.30 -15.10
CA GLY A 221 -8.35 24.55 -13.91
C GLY A 221 -8.31 25.30 -12.59
N ARG A 222 -7.53 26.39 -12.43
CA ARG A 222 -7.31 27.00 -11.10
C ARG A 222 -8.54 27.73 -10.57
N THR A 223 -9.13 28.60 -11.38
CA THR A 223 -10.33 29.36 -11.00
C THR A 223 -11.52 28.43 -10.81
N ASP A 224 -11.71 27.48 -11.72
CA ASP A 224 -12.74 26.45 -11.59
C ASP A 224 -12.53 25.55 -10.37
N ALA A 225 -11.29 25.17 -10.04
CA ALA A 225 -11.00 24.41 -8.83
C ALA A 225 -11.30 25.20 -7.55
N ARG A 226 -11.02 26.51 -7.52
CA ARG A 226 -11.40 27.38 -6.40
C ARG A 226 -12.91 27.45 -6.25
N LEU A 227 -13.66 27.66 -7.34
CA LEU A 227 -15.13 27.64 -7.33
C LEU A 227 -15.69 26.28 -6.89
N ARG A 228 -15.17 25.17 -7.42
CA ARG A 228 -15.60 23.81 -7.05
C ARG A 228 -15.35 23.54 -5.58
N LYS A 229 -14.18 23.91 -5.03
CA LYS A 229 -13.91 23.78 -3.60
C LYS A 229 -14.85 24.62 -2.76
N ALA A 230 -15.12 25.86 -3.16
CA ALA A 230 -16.09 26.70 -2.46
C ALA A 230 -17.48 26.07 -2.42
N ALA A 231 -17.94 25.52 -3.55
CA ALA A 231 -19.23 24.82 -3.63
C ALA A 231 -19.24 23.57 -2.73
N VAL A 232 -18.22 22.72 -2.82
CA VAL A 232 -18.09 21.51 -1.99
C VAL A 232 -18.05 21.85 -0.49
N LEU A 233 -17.31 22.89 -0.09
CA LEU A 233 -17.28 23.33 1.31
C LEU A 233 -18.61 23.94 1.75
N THR A 234 -19.36 24.54 0.84
CA THR A 234 -20.72 25.04 1.12
C THR A 234 -21.69 23.87 1.36
N GLU A 235 -21.59 22.80 0.58
CA GLU A 235 -22.36 21.57 0.79
C GLU A 235 -22.01 20.92 2.14
N MET A 236 -20.71 20.79 2.46
CA MET A 236 -20.26 20.30 3.77
C MET A 236 -20.80 21.17 4.93
N LEU A 237 -20.84 22.49 4.75
CA LEU A 237 -21.39 23.39 5.77
C LEU A 237 -22.90 23.17 5.99
N ALA A 238 -23.66 22.89 4.94
CA ALA A 238 -25.08 22.57 5.06
C ALA A 238 -25.28 21.22 5.77
N GLU A 239 -24.42 20.23 5.52
CA GLU A 239 -24.43 18.94 6.22
C GLU A 239 -24.17 19.09 7.72
N GLU A 240 -23.23 19.96 8.12
CA GLU A 240 -22.97 20.28 9.54
C GLU A 240 -24.23 20.79 10.27
N ALA A 241 -25.10 21.55 9.59
CA ALA A 241 -26.36 21.99 10.17
C ALA A 241 -27.29 20.81 10.50
N VAL A 242 -27.33 19.80 9.62
CA VAL A 242 -28.10 18.56 9.84
C VAL A 242 -27.51 17.79 11.02
N GLU A 243 -26.19 17.64 11.06
CA GLU A 243 -25.51 16.93 12.14
C GLU A 243 -25.74 17.60 13.50
N ILE A 244 -25.64 18.94 13.58
CA ILE A 244 -25.93 19.69 14.81
C ILE A 244 -27.35 19.39 15.32
N ARG A 245 -28.35 19.40 14.42
CA ARG A 245 -29.73 19.05 14.78
C ARG A 245 -29.87 17.62 15.32
N TRP A 246 -29.11 16.67 14.76
CA TRP A 246 -29.12 15.27 15.23
C TRP A 246 -28.43 15.06 16.57
N LEU A 247 -27.49 15.92 16.95
CA LEU A 247 -26.79 15.83 18.24
C LEU A 247 -27.68 16.17 19.44
N GLY A 248 -28.84 16.80 19.22
CA GLY A 248 -29.80 17.13 20.27
C GLY A 248 -29.18 18.02 21.35
N ASN A 249 -28.98 17.46 22.56
CA ASN A 249 -28.45 18.20 23.72
C ASN A 249 -26.97 17.92 24.02
N ASP A 250 -26.24 17.22 23.15
CA ASP A 250 -24.81 16.93 23.36
C ASP A 250 -23.94 18.19 23.14
N THR A 251 -23.81 18.97 24.20
CA THR A 251 -23.17 20.29 24.19
C THR A 251 -21.72 20.24 23.70
N GLU A 252 -20.95 19.21 24.06
CA GLU A 252 -19.54 19.10 23.65
C GLU A 252 -19.40 18.75 22.17
N ARG A 253 -20.24 17.85 21.66
CA ARG A 253 -20.25 17.55 20.21
C ARG A 253 -20.75 18.74 19.40
N ILE A 254 -21.78 19.45 19.86
CA ILE A 254 -22.27 20.68 19.21
C ILE A 254 -21.19 21.76 19.17
N ARG A 255 -20.42 21.95 20.26
CA ARG A 255 -19.27 22.87 20.26
C ARG A 255 -18.21 22.47 19.25
N THR A 256 -18.01 21.17 19.04
CA THR A 256 -17.04 20.65 18.05
C THR A 256 -17.53 20.92 16.63
N GLN A 257 -18.77 20.57 16.29
CA GLN A 257 -19.34 20.84 14.95
C GLN A 257 -19.36 22.33 14.65
N ARG A 258 -19.69 23.16 15.64
CA ARG A 258 -19.62 24.61 15.48
C ARG A 258 -18.22 25.13 15.13
N ARG A 259 -17.17 24.58 15.74
CA ARG A 259 -15.78 24.92 15.40
C ARG A 259 -15.42 24.46 13.99
N GLN A 260 -15.87 23.27 13.59
CA GLN A 260 -15.68 22.73 12.24
C GLN A 260 -16.40 23.59 11.21
N ALA A 261 -17.70 23.83 11.37
CA ALA A 261 -18.51 24.72 10.53
C ALA A 261 -17.89 26.13 10.39
N ALA A 262 -17.40 26.72 11.50
CA ALA A 262 -16.72 28.01 11.43
C ALA A 262 -15.43 27.98 10.60
N GLN A 263 -14.69 26.87 10.64
CA GLN A 263 -13.50 26.68 9.80
C GLN A 263 -13.88 26.45 8.34
N ILE A 264 -14.84 25.57 8.05
CA ILE A 264 -15.36 25.28 6.70
C ILE A 264 -15.84 26.58 6.04
N ARG A 265 -16.63 27.37 6.76
CA ARG A 265 -17.09 28.70 6.31
C ARG A 265 -15.94 29.63 5.92
N ARG A 266 -14.91 29.72 6.76
CA ARG A 266 -13.72 30.55 6.47
C ARG A 266 -12.99 30.08 5.22
N ASP A 267 -12.84 28.76 5.06
CA ASP A 267 -12.17 28.18 3.91
C ASP A 267 -13.00 28.37 2.62
N ALA A 268 -14.33 28.20 2.68
CA ALA A 268 -15.25 28.45 1.56
C ALA A 268 -15.21 29.91 1.11
N ALA A 269 -15.33 30.85 2.05
CA ALA A 269 -15.25 32.28 1.77
C ALA A 269 -13.90 32.68 1.17
N ARG A 270 -12.79 32.09 1.66
CA ARG A 270 -11.46 32.30 1.08
C ARG A 270 -11.39 31.82 -0.37
N PHE A 271 -11.86 30.62 -0.67
CA PHE A 271 -11.85 30.10 -2.05
C PHE A 271 -12.76 30.89 -2.98
N LEU A 272 -13.92 31.36 -2.50
CA LEU A 272 -14.78 32.29 -3.25
C LEU A 272 -14.10 33.62 -3.54
N ALA A 273 -13.42 34.21 -2.57
CA ALA A 273 -12.70 35.47 -2.76
C ALA A 273 -11.61 35.32 -3.83
N LEU A 274 -10.81 34.25 -3.75
CA LEU A 274 -9.77 33.94 -4.74
C LEU A 274 -10.33 33.58 -6.12
N ALA A 275 -11.54 33.03 -6.19
CA ALA A 275 -12.20 32.76 -7.47
C ALA A 275 -12.78 34.03 -8.08
N ALA A 276 -13.28 34.96 -7.26
CA ALA A 276 -13.93 36.18 -7.72
C ALA A 276 -13.02 37.14 -8.49
N GLU A 277 -11.70 36.97 -8.41
CA GLU A 277 -10.72 37.72 -9.18
C GLU A 277 -10.83 37.43 -10.69
N ASP A 278 -11.12 36.18 -11.06
CA ASP A 278 -11.02 35.70 -12.44
C ASP A 278 -12.30 35.02 -12.96
N ALA A 279 -13.24 34.67 -12.08
CA ALA A 279 -14.46 33.95 -12.42
C ALA A 279 -15.59 34.89 -12.88
N PRO A 280 -16.51 34.39 -13.73
CA PRO A 280 -17.72 35.14 -14.08
C PRO A 280 -18.55 35.48 -12.83
N PRO A 281 -19.03 36.73 -12.69
CA PRO A 281 -19.66 37.22 -11.48
C PRO A 281 -20.92 36.45 -11.10
N GLU A 282 -21.68 35.95 -12.07
CA GLU A 282 -22.88 35.15 -11.87
C GLU A 282 -22.60 33.79 -11.21
N ARG A 283 -21.50 33.11 -11.60
CA ARG A 283 -21.09 31.84 -10.98
C ARG A 283 -20.66 32.05 -9.53
N VAL A 284 -19.91 33.12 -9.28
CA VAL A 284 -19.49 33.52 -7.94
C VAL A 284 -20.69 33.89 -7.08
N ALA A 285 -21.64 34.67 -7.63
CA ALA A 285 -22.85 35.10 -6.93
C ALA A 285 -23.73 33.92 -6.54
N SER A 286 -23.89 32.93 -7.42
CA SER A 286 -24.63 31.69 -7.15
C SER A 286 -24.06 30.95 -5.93
N VAL A 287 -22.77 30.61 -5.94
CA VAL A 287 -22.15 29.88 -4.81
C VAL A 287 -22.12 30.73 -3.54
N ARG A 288 -21.95 32.06 -3.65
CA ARG A 288 -22.03 32.97 -2.51
C ARG A 288 -23.43 33.00 -1.89
N SER A 289 -24.49 32.92 -2.69
CA SER A 289 -25.86 32.81 -2.18
C SER A 289 -26.03 31.53 -1.39
N THR A 290 -25.65 30.39 -1.97
CA THR A 290 -25.74 29.09 -1.30
C THR A 290 -24.91 29.05 -0.02
N LEU A 291 -23.74 29.69 0.01
CA LEU A 291 -22.94 29.80 1.23
C LEU A 291 -23.67 30.56 2.34
N ARG A 292 -24.35 31.67 2.01
CA ARG A 292 -25.15 32.42 2.99
C ARG A 292 -26.36 31.62 3.48
N ASP A 293 -26.93 30.78 2.63
CA ASP A 293 -28.04 29.90 3.00
C ASP A 293 -27.55 28.84 4.00
N ALA A 294 -26.46 28.15 3.69
CA ALA A 294 -25.83 27.17 4.58
C ALA A 294 -25.37 27.80 5.92
N GLU A 295 -24.82 29.02 5.89
CA GLU A 295 -24.48 29.77 7.11
C GLU A 295 -25.70 29.99 8.02
N ARG A 296 -26.83 30.40 7.44
CA ARG A 296 -28.07 30.60 8.18
C ARG A 296 -28.61 29.30 8.75
N GLU A 297 -28.52 28.20 8.01
CA GLU A 297 -28.95 26.89 8.50
C GLU A 297 -28.13 26.41 9.70
N VAL A 298 -26.81 26.60 9.69
CA VAL A 298 -25.95 26.27 10.84
C VAL A 298 -26.28 27.16 12.04
N GLU A 299 -26.45 28.47 11.83
CA GLU A 299 -26.81 29.40 12.91
C GLU A 299 -28.16 29.03 13.54
N GLN A 300 -29.14 28.68 12.72
CA GLN A 300 -30.45 28.20 13.17
C GLN A 300 -30.33 26.89 13.95
N ALA A 301 -29.60 25.89 13.43
CA ALA A 301 -29.40 24.61 14.10
C ALA A 301 -28.75 24.80 15.49
N VAL A 302 -27.74 25.66 15.59
CA VAL A 302 -27.08 25.98 16.85
C VAL A 302 -28.03 26.69 17.83
N HIS A 303 -28.87 27.59 17.34
CA HIS A 303 -29.86 28.29 18.16
C HIS A 303 -30.90 27.33 18.72
N GLU A 304 -31.46 26.45 17.88
CA GLU A 304 -32.42 25.41 18.26
C GLU A 304 -31.83 24.43 19.29
N SER A 305 -30.53 24.19 19.24
CA SER A 305 -29.82 23.32 20.19
C SER A 305 -29.64 23.92 21.59
N GLY A 306 -29.94 25.21 21.79
CA GLY A 306 -29.81 25.89 23.09
C GLY A 306 -28.37 26.12 23.57
N VAL A 307 -27.36 25.80 22.76
CA VAL A 307 -25.94 25.97 23.12
C VAL A 307 -25.48 27.40 22.82
N ALA A 308 -25.19 28.18 23.87
CA ALA A 308 -24.74 29.56 23.75
C ALA A 308 -23.47 29.72 22.90
N ALA A 309 -23.33 30.88 22.25
CA ALA A 309 -22.15 31.23 21.48
C ALA A 309 -20.85 31.20 22.30
N PRO A 310 -19.77 30.55 21.82
CA PRO A 310 -18.48 30.67 22.47
C PRO A 310 -18.07 32.15 22.41
N ARG A 311 -17.66 32.70 23.56
CA ARG A 311 -17.15 34.06 23.63
C ARG A 311 -15.94 34.17 22.72
N ARG A 312 -15.81 35.31 22.03
CA ARG A 312 -14.80 35.66 21.03
C ARG A 312 -13.33 35.40 21.48
N THR A 313 -13.10 35.20 22.78
CA THR A 313 -11.82 34.92 23.43
C THR A 313 -11.35 33.45 23.35
N ASP A 314 -12.22 32.48 23.09
CA ASP A 314 -11.83 31.05 23.08
C ASP A 314 -11.20 30.61 21.76
N VAL A 315 -11.47 31.32 20.65
CA VAL A 315 -10.95 30.99 19.31
C VAL A 315 -9.45 31.30 19.20
N THR A 316 -8.94 32.28 19.95
CA THR A 316 -7.52 32.65 19.95
C THR A 316 -6.65 31.70 20.78
N ARG A 317 -7.23 31.03 21.79
CA ARG A 317 -6.48 30.16 22.71
C ARG A 317 -6.16 28.80 22.10
N SER A 318 -7.03 28.24 21.26
CA SER A 318 -6.76 26.96 20.58
C SER A 318 -5.82 27.09 19.36
N THR A 319 -5.68 28.28 18.79
CA THR A 319 -4.66 28.56 17.75
C THR A 319 -3.25 28.79 18.32
N GLY A 320 -3.12 29.00 19.64
CA GLY A 320 -1.85 29.33 20.29
C GLY A 320 -0.94 28.14 20.62
N LEU A 321 -1.38 26.89 20.46
CA LEU A 321 -0.61 25.69 20.83
C LEU A 321 0.00 24.92 19.64
N ALA A 322 -0.09 25.44 18.42
CA ALA A 322 0.53 24.86 17.22
C ALA A 322 1.42 25.83 16.43
N ALA A 323 1.91 26.90 17.06
CA ALA A 323 3.01 27.70 16.54
C ALA A 323 4.29 27.33 17.30
N SER A 324 4.96 26.26 16.87
CA SER A 324 6.39 26.14 17.15
C SER A 324 7.11 27.29 16.43
N PRO A 325 7.96 28.06 17.12
CA PRO A 325 8.64 29.20 16.52
C PRO A 325 9.60 28.72 15.43
N SER A 326 9.44 29.33 14.26
CA SER A 326 10.42 29.32 13.19
C SER A 326 11.75 29.87 13.73
N THR A 327 12.72 28.99 13.96
CA THR A 327 14.13 29.37 14.06
C THR A 327 14.70 29.61 12.66
N ALA A 328 14.26 30.70 12.04
CA ALA A 328 14.98 31.33 10.95
C ALA A 328 15.93 32.36 11.57
N GLY A 329 17.22 32.06 11.55
CA GLY A 329 18.28 32.91 12.06
C GLY A 329 18.33 34.25 11.32
N GLU A 330 17.82 35.28 11.98
CA GLU A 330 18.06 36.68 11.65
C GLU A 330 19.51 37.01 12.06
N ARG A 331 20.47 36.80 11.15
CA ARG A 331 21.83 37.36 11.30
C ARG A 331 21.74 38.88 11.17
N ARG A 332 21.59 39.56 12.31
CA ARG A 332 21.82 41.00 12.41
C ARG A 332 23.31 41.28 12.25
N HIS A 333 23.66 41.89 11.13
CA HIS A 333 24.93 42.60 10.98
C HIS A 333 24.95 43.78 11.97
N ALA A 334 25.76 43.66 13.01
CA ALA A 334 26.14 44.80 13.84
C ALA A 334 27.18 45.64 13.07
N PRO A 335 27.03 46.98 12.98
CA PRO A 335 28.09 47.83 12.46
C PRO A 335 29.24 47.91 13.47
N ARG A 336 30.43 47.46 13.04
CA ARG A 336 31.71 47.67 13.74
C ARG A 336 31.98 49.18 13.84
N ARG A 337 32.10 49.69 15.08
CA ARG A 337 32.78 50.97 15.35
C ARG A 337 34.26 50.84 14.94
N PRO A 338 34.85 51.86 14.28
CA PRO A 338 36.30 51.91 14.08
C PRO A 338 37.02 52.25 15.41
N PRO A 339 38.25 51.75 15.62
CA PRO A 339 39.04 52.10 16.79
C PRO A 339 39.53 53.54 16.72
N ALA A 340 39.55 54.19 17.89
CA ALA A 340 40.15 55.49 18.10
C ALA A 340 41.63 55.46 17.70
N ALA A 341 42.03 56.41 16.86
CA ALA A 341 43.42 56.71 16.58
C ALA A 341 44.02 57.40 17.80
N THR A 342 45.02 56.76 18.40
CA THR A 342 46.00 57.39 19.28
C THR A 342 46.96 58.19 18.40
N ILE A 343 47.12 59.48 18.68
CA ILE A 343 48.21 60.34 18.17
C ILE A 343 48.83 61.02 19.40
N PRO A 344 50.17 61.12 19.46
CA PRO A 344 50.98 61.27 20.68
C PRO A 344 50.81 62.58 21.46
#